data_AF-A0A1G2XA95-F1
#
_entry.id   AF-A0A1G2XA95-F1
#
_cell.length_a   1.000
_cell.length_b   1.000
_cell.length_c   1.000
_cell.angle_alpha   90.00
_cell.angle_beta   90.00
_cell.angle_gamma   90.00
#
_symmetry.space_group_name_H-M   'P 1'
#
loop_
_entity.id
_entity.type
_entity.pdbx_description
1 polymer ?
#
loop_
_entity_poly.entity_id
_entity_poly.type
_entity_poly.pdbx_seq_one_letter_code
_entity_poly.pdbx_strand_id
1 'polypeptide(L)'
;MKKRIFLMMTIVLFVTGIVLAGPNWMGTAHSEGGDRLWTTDLNWDTGAAPMTGSSPLVRTYYLANEDDYPEFTDGMTGDYVQLIVGYPDTPADTWPARLDITGGTMTLRDLWLSFAFAPNWQAVINMSNGSVSCTKEVRIGYYGAVGTLNMTGGSFSCAGDLFIGPDGGKGIINLSGGTFSTTRASMWLPGYIDITGTGKFSMPDSNGTPVGQTMSKIIGWASSGGITTPDRVAQLVTDSNLYCLKIEWNGVDTTTASAKQYGVNQASKPQPVQYRLGVSAPLTLGWTKGATALSHNVYIGTSFADVNTAANPNVLPGRGNQTSVTYTPTFELETATTYYWRIDEVDGSNTYKGEVWEFTTAPGDICNPVLAGDLDGNCIVNFEDFAIMSANWLDCTKTLFPCP
;
A
#
# COMPACT_ATOMS: atom_id res chain seq x y z
N MET A 1 21.24 -5.44 59.27
CA MET A 1 20.62 -5.24 57.94
C MET A 1 20.55 -6.59 57.22
N LYS A 2 19.49 -6.87 56.44
CA LYS A 2 19.47 -7.93 55.41
C LYS A 2 18.76 -7.36 54.18
N LYS A 3 19.50 -7.06 53.10
CA LYS A 3 18.88 -6.63 51.83
C LYS A 3 18.21 -7.85 51.18
N ARG A 4 16.94 -7.75 50.82
CA ARG A 4 16.28 -8.72 49.94
C ARG A 4 16.51 -8.27 48.50
N ILE A 5 17.14 -9.13 47.69
CA ILE A 5 17.24 -8.92 46.24
C ILE A 5 15.97 -9.50 45.64
N PHE A 6 15.17 -8.65 44.99
CA PHE A 6 14.08 -9.10 44.12
C PHE A 6 14.67 -9.37 42.74
N LEU A 7 14.66 -10.62 42.29
CA LEU A 7 15.02 -10.98 40.93
C LEU A 7 13.79 -10.77 40.04
N MET A 8 13.72 -9.62 39.37
CA MET A 8 12.65 -9.33 38.41
C MET A 8 12.92 -10.08 37.11
N MET A 9 12.29 -11.24 36.96
CA MET A 9 12.43 -12.11 35.79
C MET A 9 11.60 -11.55 34.62
N THR A 10 12.21 -10.68 33.81
CA THR A 10 11.59 -10.13 32.60
C THR A 10 11.38 -11.23 31.56
N ILE A 11 10.13 -11.67 31.40
CA ILE A 11 9.73 -12.57 30.31
C ILE A 11 9.67 -11.72 29.03
N VAL A 12 10.75 -11.74 28.25
CA VAL A 12 10.77 -11.15 26.90
C VAL A 12 10.02 -12.10 25.96
N LEU A 13 8.73 -11.84 25.77
CA LEU A 13 7.87 -12.66 24.93
C LEU A 13 8.11 -12.34 23.44
N PHE A 14 9.15 -12.94 22.85
CA PHE A 14 9.34 -12.93 21.40
C PHE A 14 8.18 -13.67 20.73
N VAL A 15 7.27 -12.94 20.09
CA VAL A 15 6.21 -13.51 19.25
C VAL A 15 6.79 -13.83 17.88
N THR A 16 7.68 -14.82 17.82
CA THR A 16 8.10 -15.45 16.56
C THR A 16 6.93 -16.28 16.03
N GLY A 17 6.58 -16.09 14.75
CA GLY A 17 5.61 -16.97 14.08
C GLY A 17 6.08 -18.42 14.12
N ILE A 18 5.21 -19.33 14.57
CA ILE A 18 5.53 -20.75 14.66
C ILE A 18 5.38 -21.36 13.26
N VAL A 19 6.49 -21.80 12.67
CA VAL A 19 6.47 -22.63 11.46
C VAL A 19 5.84 -23.97 11.79
N LEU A 20 4.81 -24.38 11.07
CA LEU A 20 4.30 -25.74 11.12
C LEU A 20 4.72 -26.49 9.85
N ALA A 21 5.44 -27.60 10.01
CA ALA A 21 5.82 -28.43 8.88
C ALA A 21 4.61 -29.26 8.41
N GLY A 22 4.20 -29.06 7.16
CA GLY A 22 3.20 -29.87 6.47
C GLY A 22 3.77 -30.50 5.19
N PRO A 23 2.90 -30.95 4.27
CA PRO A 23 3.33 -31.59 3.04
C PRO A 23 4.07 -30.59 2.13
N ASN A 24 5.08 -31.08 1.43
CA ASN A 24 5.95 -30.30 0.57
C ASN A 24 5.67 -30.67 -0.90
N TRP A 25 5.44 -29.66 -1.73
CA TRP A 25 5.32 -29.84 -3.18
C TRP A 25 6.67 -30.32 -3.74
N MET A 26 6.67 -31.47 -4.41
CA MET A 26 7.85 -32.03 -5.06
C MET A 26 7.92 -31.67 -6.55
N GLY A 27 6.81 -31.36 -7.20
CA GLY A 27 6.78 -31.12 -8.64
C GLY A 27 6.39 -32.33 -9.48
N THR A 28 6.08 -32.01 -10.73
CA THR A 28 5.50 -32.88 -11.77
C THR A 28 6.38 -34.06 -12.16
N ALA A 29 7.71 -33.94 -12.01
CA ALA A 29 8.68 -34.86 -12.59
C ALA A 29 8.95 -36.14 -11.77
N HIS A 30 8.47 -36.22 -10.52
CA HIS A 30 8.85 -37.30 -9.59
C HIS A 30 8.00 -38.58 -9.71
N SER A 31 6.96 -38.59 -10.53
CA SER A 31 6.10 -39.77 -10.75
C SER A 31 5.45 -39.79 -12.15
N GLU A 32 5.19 -40.99 -12.67
CA GLU A 32 4.37 -41.15 -13.88
C GLU A 32 2.95 -40.65 -13.61
N GLY A 33 2.51 -39.64 -14.36
CA GLY A 33 1.20 -39.00 -14.18
C GLY A 33 1.17 -37.80 -13.24
N GLY A 34 2.35 -37.31 -12.79
CA GLY A 34 2.44 -36.01 -12.12
C GLY A 34 1.92 -34.87 -13.00
N ASP A 35 1.26 -33.90 -12.37
CA ASP A 35 0.64 -32.74 -13.01
C ASP A 35 0.87 -31.47 -12.15
N ARG A 36 0.32 -30.33 -12.56
CA ARG A 36 0.41 -29.10 -11.76
C ARG A 36 -0.72 -28.95 -10.74
N LEU A 37 -1.68 -29.86 -10.66
CA LEU A 37 -2.87 -29.66 -9.85
C LEU A 37 -2.54 -29.80 -8.36
N TRP A 38 -2.89 -28.77 -7.57
CA TRP A 38 -2.70 -28.74 -6.12
C TRP A 38 -3.27 -29.98 -5.40
N THR A 39 -4.36 -30.55 -5.92
CA THR A 39 -5.08 -31.70 -5.34
C THR A 39 -4.56 -33.07 -5.78
N THR A 40 -3.57 -33.16 -6.67
CA THR A 40 -3.04 -34.46 -7.13
C THR A 40 -2.03 -34.99 -6.13
N ASP A 41 -2.40 -36.08 -5.45
CA ASP A 41 -1.68 -36.69 -4.32
C ASP A 41 -0.19 -36.97 -4.58
N LEU A 42 0.15 -37.35 -5.82
CA LEU A 42 1.50 -37.76 -6.23
C LEU A 42 2.51 -36.59 -6.29
N ASN A 43 2.04 -35.34 -6.35
CA ASN A 43 2.90 -34.16 -6.44
C ASN A 43 3.48 -33.73 -5.07
N TRP A 44 3.15 -34.45 -4.00
CA TRP A 44 3.48 -34.11 -2.60
C TRP A 44 4.32 -35.19 -1.93
N ASP A 45 5.28 -34.80 -1.11
CA ASP A 45 6.23 -35.71 -0.43
C ASP A 45 5.58 -36.72 0.52
N THR A 46 4.38 -36.41 1.02
CA THR A 46 3.53 -37.31 1.81
C THR A 46 2.79 -38.36 0.99
N GLY A 47 2.84 -38.29 -0.36
CA GLY A 47 2.02 -39.13 -1.24
C GLY A 47 0.52 -38.89 -1.10
N ALA A 48 0.15 -37.68 -0.64
CA ALA A 48 -1.22 -37.24 -0.38
C ALA A 48 -1.26 -35.70 -0.39
N ALA A 49 -2.30 -35.13 -1.02
CA ALA A 49 -2.47 -33.68 -1.16
C ALA A 49 -2.86 -32.99 0.17
N PRO A 50 -2.72 -31.64 0.27
CA PRO A 50 -2.88 -30.95 1.55
C PRO A 50 -4.32 -30.96 2.04
N MET A 51 -4.56 -31.70 3.12
CA MET A 51 -5.86 -31.78 3.81
C MET A 51 -6.15 -30.55 4.69
N THR A 52 -7.41 -30.41 5.13
CA THR A 52 -7.83 -29.37 6.07
C THR A 52 -6.95 -29.33 7.33
N GLY A 53 -6.54 -28.13 7.72
CA GLY A 53 -5.69 -27.88 8.90
C GLY A 53 -4.20 -28.16 8.70
N SER A 54 -3.78 -28.60 7.51
CA SER A 54 -2.36 -28.80 7.19
C SER A 54 -1.61 -27.47 7.01
N SER A 55 -0.30 -27.56 6.72
CA SER A 55 0.57 -26.40 6.51
C SER A 55 1.44 -26.61 5.26
N PRO A 56 0.84 -26.63 4.05
CA PRO A 56 1.55 -26.90 2.80
C PRO A 56 2.68 -25.93 2.51
N LEU A 57 3.78 -26.47 1.96
CA LEU A 57 4.95 -25.72 1.54
C LEU A 57 5.24 -25.93 0.05
N VAL A 58 5.41 -24.82 -0.67
CA VAL A 58 5.89 -24.79 -2.05
C VAL A 58 7.36 -24.34 -2.05
N ARG A 59 8.22 -25.19 -2.60
CA ARG A 59 9.70 -25.11 -2.49
C ARG A 59 10.36 -25.16 -3.86
N THR A 60 11.57 -24.63 -3.95
CA THR A 60 12.41 -24.63 -5.16
C THR A 60 13.26 -25.89 -5.28
N TYR A 61 13.68 -26.47 -4.16
CA TYR A 61 14.62 -27.60 -4.08
C TYR A 61 14.25 -28.85 -4.89
N TYR A 62 12.95 -29.10 -5.10
CA TYR A 62 12.48 -30.29 -5.81
C TYR A 62 12.17 -30.03 -7.29
N LEU A 63 12.18 -28.76 -7.74
CA LEU A 63 11.67 -28.37 -9.06
C LEU A 63 12.65 -28.72 -10.17
N ALA A 64 12.15 -29.36 -11.22
CA ALA A 64 12.97 -29.76 -12.37
C ALA A 64 13.35 -28.57 -13.28
N ASN A 65 12.55 -27.50 -13.31
CA ASN A 65 12.70 -26.31 -14.17
C ASN A 65 11.68 -25.21 -13.77
N GLU A 66 11.60 -24.11 -14.53
CA GLU A 66 10.72 -22.95 -14.24
C GLU A 66 9.21 -23.17 -14.49
N ASP A 67 8.83 -24.18 -15.26
CA ASP A 67 7.43 -24.57 -15.52
C ASP A 67 6.88 -25.58 -14.48
N ASP A 68 7.73 -26.05 -13.57
CA ASP A 68 7.41 -27.04 -12.55
C ASP A 68 6.87 -26.34 -11.29
N TYR A 69 5.56 -26.07 -11.25
CA TYR A 69 4.91 -25.33 -10.17
C TYR A 69 3.47 -25.79 -9.92
N PRO A 70 2.93 -25.65 -8.71
CA PRO A 70 1.52 -25.93 -8.43
C PRO A 70 0.55 -24.86 -8.96
N GLU A 71 -0.61 -25.33 -9.39
CA GLU A 71 -1.78 -24.58 -9.84
C GLU A 71 -2.99 -24.91 -8.96
N PHE A 72 -3.55 -23.87 -8.33
CA PHE A 72 -4.82 -23.93 -7.59
C PHE A 72 -5.93 -23.32 -8.46
N THR A 73 -6.87 -24.14 -8.93
CA THR A 73 -7.80 -23.78 -10.02
C THR A 73 -9.27 -23.97 -9.63
N ASP A 74 -10.19 -23.67 -10.54
CA ASP A 74 -11.63 -23.69 -10.28
C ASP A 74 -12.14 -25.08 -9.84
N GLY A 75 -13.06 -25.06 -8.86
CA GLY A 75 -13.54 -26.24 -8.16
C GLY A 75 -12.67 -26.69 -6.97
N MET A 76 -11.41 -26.28 -6.87
CA MET A 76 -10.58 -26.59 -5.71
C MET A 76 -11.01 -25.80 -4.45
N THR A 77 -10.96 -26.47 -3.30
CA THR A 77 -11.19 -25.85 -1.98
C THR A 77 -10.10 -26.29 -1.01
N GLY A 78 -9.50 -25.34 -0.30
CA GLY A 78 -8.45 -25.57 0.71
C GLY A 78 -8.69 -24.78 1.99
N ASP A 79 -8.31 -25.34 3.13
CA ASP A 79 -8.41 -24.70 4.45
C ASP A 79 -7.17 -25.08 5.27
N TYR A 80 -6.23 -24.15 5.41
CA TYR A 80 -4.88 -24.42 5.89
C TYR A 80 -4.50 -23.54 7.08
N VAL A 81 -3.80 -24.11 8.06
CA VAL A 81 -3.25 -23.31 9.16
C VAL A 81 -2.13 -22.40 8.63
N GLN A 82 -1.40 -22.83 7.61
CA GLN A 82 -0.34 -22.01 7.03
C GLN A 82 -0.16 -22.36 5.55
N LEU A 83 0.15 -21.36 4.72
CA LEU A 83 0.74 -21.57 3.39
C LEU A 83 2.11 -20.90 3.37
N ILE A 84 3.13 -21.66 2.97
CA ILE A 84 4.49 -21.13 2.72
C ILE A 84 4.83 -21.34 1.24
N VAL A 85 5.21 -20.26 0.55
CA VAL A 85 5.77 -20.33 -0.80
C VAL A 85 7.15 -19.68 -0.74
N GLY A 86 8.20 -20.47 -0.96
CA GLY A 86 9.60 -20.06 -0.74
C GLY A 86 10.05 -20.25 0.71
N TYR A 87 10.67 -21.40 0.97
CA TYR A 87 11.36 -21.78 2.21
C TYR A 87 12.88 -21.86 1.94
N PRO A 88 13.79 -21.69 2.92
CA PRO A 88 15.22 -21.64 2.63
C PRO A 88 15.84 -23.05 2.52
N ASP A 89 15.77 -23.63 1.32
CA ASP A 89 16.34 -24.94 0.96
C ASP A 89 17.72 -24.86 0.28
N THR A 90 18.76 -25.48 0.82
CA THR A 90 20.12 -25.29 0.29
C THR A 90 20.40 -26.09 -0.99
N PRO A 91 21.02 -25.51 -2.05
CA PRO A 91 21.62 -24.17 -2.12
C PRO A 91 21.00 -23.24 -3.20
N ALA A 92 20.24 -22.23 -2.76
CA ALA A 92 20.06 -20.95 -3.48
C ALA A 92 19.71 -21.07 -4.98
N ASP A 93 18.46 -21.44 -5.24
CA ASP A 93 18.01 -21.91 -6.56
C ASP A 93 18.06 -20.89 -7.71
N THR A 94 18.01 -21.42 -8.93
CA THR A 94 18.04 -20.65 -10.18
C THR A 94 16.71 -19.97 -10.50
N TRP A 95 15.61 -20.44 -9.90
CA TRP A 95 14.22 -20.04 -10.19
C TRP A 95 13.47 -19.74 -8.89
N PRO A 96 12.43 -18.88 -8.90
CA PRO A 96 11.64 -18.59 -7.71
C PRO A 96 10.66 -19.73 -7.37
N ALA A 97 10.33 -19.88 -6.09
CA ALA A 97 9.21 -20.73 -5.66
C ALA A 97 7.90 -20.12 -6.18
N ARG A 98 7.13 -20.85 -6.98
CA ARG A 98 5.95 -20.32 -7.67
C ARG A 98 4.67 -21.05 -7.26
N LEU A 99 3.57 -20.33 -7.08
CA LEU A 99 2.21 -20.88 -7.01
C LEU A 99 1.28 -20.02 -7.87
N ASP A 100 0.58 -20.64 -8.81
CA ASP A 100 -0.43 -19.96 -9.63
C ASP A 100 -1.84 -20.27 -9.10
N ILE A 101 -2.63 -19.23 -8.84
CA ILE A 101 -4.02 -19.32 -8.36
C ILE A 101 -4.93 -18.83 -9.49
N THR A 102 -5.48 -19.77 -10.24
CA THR A 102 -6.31 -19.56 -11.44
C THR A 102 -7.80 -19.74 -11.18
N GLY A 103 -8.21 -20.04 -9.95
CA GLY A 103 -9.60 -20.21 -9.56
C GLY A 103 -9.77 -20.73 -8.13
N GLY A 104 -10.97 -21.21 -7.80
CA GLY A 104 -11.25 -21.94 -6.56
C GLY A 104 -11.35 -21.07 -5.30
N THR A 105 -11.30 -21.69 -4.11
CA THR A 105 -11.36 -20.99 -2.81
C THR A 105 -10.35 -21.56 -1.81
N MET A 106 -9.56 -20.68 -1.18
CA MET A 106 -8.55 -21.04 -0.18
C MET A 106 -8.74 -20.21 1.09
N THR A 107 -8.82 -20.89 2.23
CA THR A 107 -8.80 -20.29 3.57
C THR A 107 -7.44 -20.57 4.22
N LEU A 108 -6.86 -19.54 4.82
CA LEU A 108 -5.57 -19.57 5.48
C LEU A 108 -5.69 -18.98 6.89
N ARG A 109 -4.90 -19.48 7.85
CA ARG A 109 -4.57 -18.69 9.04
C ARG A 109 -3.45 -17.70 8.69
N ASP A 110 -2.30 -18.21 8.26
CA ASP A 110 -1.10 -17.43 7.95
C ASP A 110 -0.62 -17.68 6.51
N LEU A 111 -0.20 -16.64 5.79
CA LEU A 111 0.49 -16.75 4.48
C LEU A 111 1.89 -16.17 4.57
N TRP A 112 2.93 -16.96 4.30
CA TRP A 112 4.30 -16.47 4.17
C TRP A 112 4.83 -16.68 2.75
N LEU A 113 5.09 -15.58 2.05
CA LEU A 113 5.60 -15.54 0.69
C LEU A 113 7.06 -15.04 0.70
N SER A 114 7.98 -15.97 0.50
CA SER A 114 9.43 -15.83 0.66
C SER A 114 9.87 -15.58 2.10
N PHE A 115 10.20 -16.66 2.81
CA PHE A 115 10.89 -16.66 4.10
C PHE A 115 12.35 -17.07 3.85
N ALA A 116 13.34 -16.17 3.97
CA ALA A 116 14.76 -16.55 3.95
C ALA A 116 15.69 -15.40 4.38
N PHE A 117 16.93 -15.75 4.74
CA PHE A 117 17.92 -14.82 5.31
C PHE A 117 18.77 -14.05 4.26
N ALA A 118 18.39 -14.04 2.98
CA ALA A 118 19.18 -13.39 1.92
C ALA A 118 18.32 -13.02 0.67
N PRO A 119 18.76 -12.07 -0.18
CA PRO A 119 17.94 -11.52 -1.28
C PRO A 119 17.92 -12.35 -2.57
N ASN A 120 18.71 -13.42 -2.65
CA ASN A 120 18.68 -14.37 -3.77
C ASN A 120 17.53 -15.38 -3.67
N TRP A 121 16.90 -15.51 -2.49
CA TRP A 121 15.70 -16.33 -2.30
C TRP A 121 14.46 -15.57 -2.77
N GLN A 122 13.73 -16.18 -3.69
CA GLN A 122 12.64 -15.54 -4.41
C GLN A 122 11.40 -16.42 -4.40
N ALA A 123 10.24 -15.81 -4.20
CA ALA A 123 8.96 -16.49 -4.28
C ALA A 123 7.89 -15.63 -4.93
N VAL A 124 7.02 -16.26 -5.71
CA VAL A 124 5.98 -15.62 -6.53
C VAL A 124 4.65 -16.34 -6.31
N ILE A 125 3.59 -15.58 -6.06
CA ILE A 125 2.22 -16.04 -6.26
C ILE A 125 1.62 -15.24 -7.41
N ASN A 126 1.06 -15.92 -8.42
CA ASN A 126 0.32 -15.29 -9.50
C ASN A 126 -1.16 -15.62 -9.35
N MET A 127 -2.00 -14.64 -9.07
CA MET A 127 -3.45 -14.81 -8.89
C MET A 127 -4.22 -14.13 -10.02
N SER A 128 -4.88 -14.93 -10.85
CA SER A 128 -5.69 -14.43 -11.98
C SER A 128 -7.20 -14.55 -11.73
N ASN A 129 -7.62 -15.44 -10.83
CA ASN A 129 -9.00 -15.60 -10.38
C ASN A 129 -9.04 -16.27 -8.99
N GLY A 130 -10.23 -16.64 -8.52
CA GLY A 130 -10.43 -17.36 -7.26
C GLY A 130 -10.55 -16.43 -6.04
N SER A 131 -10.69 -17.04 -4.87
CA SER A 131 -10.81 -16.34 -3.59
C SER A 131 -9.82 -16.88 -2.56
N VAL A 132 -9.00 -16.01 -2.00
CA VAL A 132 -8.10 -16.32 -0.87
C VAL A 132 -8.52 -15.50 0.34
N SER A 133 -8.72 -16.16 1.47
CA SER A 133 -8.98 -15.52 2.76
C SER A 133 -7.91 -15.90 3.78
N CYS A 134 -7.50 -14.94 4.60
CA CYS A 134 -6.46 -15.06 5.61
C CYS A 134 -6.96 -14.50 6.95
N THR A 135 -6.70 -15.17 8.07
CA THR A 135 -7.28 -14.80 9.38
C THR A 135 -6.29 -14.27 10.42
N LYS A 136 -4.98 -14.38 10.20
CA LYS A 136 -3.94 -13.89 11.14
C LYS A 136 -2.92 -12.93 10.53
N GLU A 137 -2.15 -13.36 9.54
CA GLU A 137 -1.13 -12.50 8.93
C GLU A 137 -0.74 -12.92 7.51
N VAL A 138 -0.32 -11.95 6.71
CA VAL A 138 0.33 -12.14 5.41
C VAL A 138 1.72 -11.51 5.48
N ARG A 139 2.78 -12.29 5.24
CA ARG A 139 4.17 -11.80 5.15
C ARG A 139 4.66 -11.96 3.71
N ILE A 140 5.19 -10.90 3.12
CA ILE A 140 5.72 -10.91 1.75
C ILE A 140 7.14 -10.34 1.77
N GLY A 141 8.12 -11.17 1.39
CA GLY A 141 9.55 -10.83 1.39
C GLY A 141 10.10 -10.62 2.79
N TYR A 142 10.36 -11.70 3.52
CA TYR A 142 10.71 -11.70 4.94
C TYR A 142 12.17 -12.13 5.18
N TYR A 143 12.81 -11.56 6.21
CA TYR A 143 14.18 -11.83 6.67
C TYR A 143 15.34 -11.52 5.70
N GLY A 144 15.07 -10.86 4.58
CA GLY A 144 16.03 -10.58 3.52
C GLY A 144 15.59 -11.10 2.15
N ALA A 145 14.64 -12.03 2.11
CA ALA A 145 14.10 -12.61 0.88
C ALA A 145 13.22 -11.66 0.05
N VAL A 146 13.00 -12.01 -1.22
CA VAL A 146 12.10 -11.30 -2.13
C VAL A 146 10.81 -12.10 -2.30
N GLY A 147 9.67 -11.51 -1.95
CA GLY A 147 8.34 -12.10 -2.17
C GLY A 147 7.51 -11.24 -3.11
N THR A 148 6.82 -11.85 -4.07
CA THR A 148 6.06 -11.14 -5.11
C THR A 148 4.66 -11.71 -5.27
N LEU A 149 3.64 -10.95 -4.88
CA LEU A 149 2.24 -11.27 -5.15
C LEU A 149 1.78 -10.49 -6.39
N ASN A 150 1.55 -11.18 -7.50
CA ASN A 150 0.96 -10.64 -8.71
C ASN A 150 -0.54 -10.93 -8.70
N MET A 151 -1.38 -9.91 -8.90
CA MET A 151 -2.84 -10.05 -8.99
C MET A 151 -3.36 -9.39 -10.27
N THR A 152 -3.93 -10.21 -11.16
CA THR A 152 -4.64 -9.75 -12.36
C THR A 152 -6.17 -9.92 -12.24
N GLY A 153 -6.63 -10.57 -11.16
CA GLY A 153 -8.04 -10.88 -10.92
C GLY A 153 -8.24 -11.57 -9.57
N GLY A 154 -9.45 -12.07 -9.32
CA GLY A 154 -9.84 -12.70 -8.06
C GLY A 154 -9.89 -11.75 -6.85
N SER A 155 -10.04 -12.31 -5.65
CA SER A 155 -10.09 -11.57 -4.39
C SER A 155 -9.19 -12.18 -3.33
N PHE A 156 -8.24 -11.39 -2.81
CA PHE A 156 -7.46 -11.72 -1.63
C PHE A 156 -7.96 -10.88 -0.45
N SER A 157 -8.20 -11.49 0.72
CA SER A 157 -8.62 -10.78 1.93
C SER A 157 -7.88 -11.26 3.17
N CYS A 158 -7.48 -10.35 4.05
CA CYS A 158 -6.85 -10.66 5.33
C CYS A 158 -7.54 -9.93 6.50
N ALA A 159 -8.09 -10.67 7.45
CA ALA A 159 -8.66 -10.11 8.67
C ALA A 159 -7.58 -9.58 9.65
N GLY A 160 -6.31 -9.95 9.45
CA GLY A 160 -5.17 -9.52 10.24
C GLY A 160 -4.12 -8.74 9.45
N ASP A 161 -2.88 -8.78 9.94
CA ASP A 161 -1.80 -7.88 9.53
C ASP A 161 -1.11 -8.30 8.22
N LEU A 162 -0.97 -7.36 7.30
CA LEU A 162 -0.10 -7.46 6.11
C LEU A 162 1.28 -6.87 6.40
N PHE A 163 2.35 -7.62 6.13
CA PHE A 163 3.74 -7.20 6.30
C PHE A 163 4.49 -7.30 4.95
N ILE A 164 4.98 -6.17 4.43
CA ILE A 164 5.66 -6.08 3.11
C ILE A 164 7.11 -5.64 3.30
N GLY A 165 8.08 -6.52 3.00
CA GLY A 165 9.51 -6.30 3.27
C GLY A 165 10.00 -6.42 4.73
N PRO A 166 9.32 -7.13 5.67
CA PRO A 166 9.76 -7.19 7.06
C PRO A 166 11.18 -7.77 7.22
N ASP A 167 11.87 -7.30 8.27
CA ASP A 167 13.21 -7.73 8.67
C ASP A 167 14.26 -7.73 7.54
N GLY A 168 14.19 -6.71 6.67
CA GLY A 168 15.18 -6.42 5.63
C GLY A 168 14.91 -7.09 4.28
N GLY A 169 13.80 -7.80 4.13
CA GLY A 169 13.39 -8.37 2.85
C GLY A 169 12.74 -7.36 1.90
N LYS A 170 12.34 -7.83 0.72
CA LYS A 170 11.63 -7.05 -0.30
C LYS A 170 10.28 -7.68 -0.60
N GLY A 171 9.22 -7.13 -0.05
CA GLY A 171 7.86 -7.50 -0.42
C GLY A 171 7.37 -6.69 -1.62
N ILE A 172 6.74 -7.34 -2.59
CA ILE A 172 6.17 -6.73 -3.77
C ILE A 172 4.71 -7.19 -3.89
N ILE A 173 3.78 -6.26 -4.09
CA ILE A 173 2.42 -6.59 -4.53
C ILE A 173 2.12 -5.78 -5.80
N ASN A 174 1.82 -6.47 -6.90
CA ASN A 174 1.46 -5.86 -8.18
C ASN A 174 -0.02 -6.13 -8.45
N LEU A 175 -0.86 -5.09 -8.38
CA LEU A 175 -2.32 -5.15 -8.52
C LEU A 175 -2.75 -4.54 -9.84
N SER A 176 -2.77 -5.32 -10.93
CA SER A 176 -3.30 -4.89 -12.23
C SER A 176 -4.79 -5.20 -12.41
N GLY A 177 -5.32 -6.12 -11.59
CA GLY A 177 -6.73 -6.45 -11.48
C GLY A 177 -7.06 -7.13 -10.15
N GLY A 178 -8.33 -7.50 -9.97
CA GLY A 178 -8.80 -8.12 -8.73
C GLY A 178 -8.87 -7.13 -7.55
N THR A 179 -8.89 -7.66 -6.33
CA THR A 179 -8.89 -6.83 -5.11
C THR A 179 -8.12 -7.53 -3.99
N PHE A 180 -7.18 -6.81 -3.38
CA PHE A 180 -6.56 -7.19 -2.11
C PHE A 180 -7.16 -6.36 -0.98
N SER A 181 -7.52 -6.98 0.15
CA SER A 181 -7.93 -6.26 1.36
C SER A 181 -7.21 -6.74 2.63
N THR A 182 -6.97 -5.82 3.56
CA THR A 182 -6.38 -6.11 4.89
C THR A 182 -6.84 -5.10 5.93
N THR A 183 -6.99 -5.52 7.19
CA THR A 183 -7.33 -4.60 8.29
C THR A 183 -6.19 -3.67 8.70
N ARG A 184 -4.92 -4.07 8.49
CA ARG A 184 -3.72 -3.27 8.76
C ARG A 184 -2.56 -3.69 7.87
N ALA A 185 -1.83 -2.74 7.30
CA ALA A 185 -0.57 -3.03 6.59
C ALA A 185 0.61 -2.29 7.22
N SER A 186 1.76 -2.97 7.29
CA SER A 186 3.07 -2.42 7.62
C SER A 186 4.03 -2.70 6.46
N MET A 187 4.78 -1.68 6.04
CA MET A 187 5.64 -1.74 4.85
C MET A 187 7.04 -1.22 5.18
N TRP A 188 8.05 -1.89 4.66
CA TRP A 188 9.45 -1.52 4.78
C TRP A 188 10.09 -1.44 3.40
N LEU A 189 10.81 -0.34 3.13
CA LEU A 189 11.68 -0.25 1.95
C LEU A 189 12.74 -1.36 1.97
N PRO A 190 13.03 -2.03 0.84
CA PRO A 190 12.65 -1.65 -0.54
C PRO A 190 11.34 -2.28 -1.06
N GLY A 191 10.43 -2.71 -0.19
CA GLY A 191 9.11 -3.23 -0.57
C GLY A 191 8.08 -2.15 -0.94
N TYR A 192 7.11 -2.50 -1.79
CA TYR A 192 6.10 -1.59 -2.33
C TYR A 192 4.80 -2.30 -2.74
N ILE A 193 3.77 -1.50 -3.01
CA ILE A 193 2.56 -1.91 -3.74
C ILE A 193 2.49 -1.05 -5.01
N ASP A 194 2.29 -1.68 -6.16
CA ASP A 194 2.00 -1.02 -7.43
C ASP A 194 0.56 -1.34 -7.82
N ILE A 195 -0.23 -0.33 -8.21
CA ILE A 195 -1.64 -0.50 -8.61
C ILE A 195 -1.82 0.05 -10.02
N THR A 196 -2.30 -0.81 -10.91
CA THR A 196 -2.45 -0.51 -12.33
C THR A 196 -3.80 -1.04 -12.84
N GLY A 197 -4.18 -0.68 -14.08
CA GLY A 197 -5.36 -1.26 -14.75
C GLY A 197 -6.66 -1.12 -13.96
N THR A 198 -7.13 -2.24 -13.40
CA THR A 198 -8.37 -2.32 -12.59
C THR A 198 -8.15 -2.77 -11.16
N GLY A 199 -6.88 -2.91 -10.72
CA GLY A 199 -6.52 -3.41 -9.41
C GLY A 199 -6.99 -2.49 -8.28
N LYS A 200 -7.29 -3.11 -7.13
CA LYS A 200 -7.75 -2.42 -5.92
C LYS A 200 -7.03 -2.93 -4.69
N PHE A 201 -6.66 -2.02 -3.82
CA PHE A 201 -6.19 -2.29 -2.47
C PHE A 201 -7.15 -1.64 -1.47
N SER A 202 -7.62 -2.37 -0.46
CA SER A 202 -8.68 -1.90 0.43
C SER A 202 -8.35 -2.13 1.90
N MET A 203 -8.60 -1.12 2.73
CA MET A 203 -8.53 -1.20 4.19
C MET A 203 -9.93 -0.94 4.77
N PRO A 204 -10.56 -1.93 5.41
CA PRO A 204 -11.71 -1.70 6.29
C PRO A 204 -11.24 -0.85 7.48
N ASP A 205 -11.94 0.25 7.78
CA ASP A 205 -11.70 1.01 9.00
C ASP A 205 -12.51 0.42 10.15
N SER A 206 -11.87 0.35 11.34
CA SER A 206 -12.39 -0.45 12.45
C SER A 206 -12.94 0.40 13.60
N ASN A 207 -13.14 1.71 13.40
CA ASN A 207 -13.43 2.66 14.48
C ASN A 207 -14.21 3.92 14.04
N GLY A 208 -14.74 4.01 12.81
CA GLY A 208 -15.52 5.17 12.36
C GLY A 208 -14.70 6.47 12.28
N THR A 209 -13.37 6.35 12.19
CA THR A 209 -12.44 7.46 12.01
C THR A 209 -12.04 7.47 10.53
N PRO A 210 -12.37 8.50 9.73
CA PRO A 210 -12.19 8.44 8.28
C PRO A 210 -10.74 8.12 7.86
N VAL A 211 -10.54 6.91 7.32
CA VAL A 211 -9.23 6.40 6.87
C VAL A 211 -8.66 7.17 5.66
N GLY A 212 -9.37 8.20 5.18
CA GLY A 212 -8.75 9.33 4.45
C GLY A 212 -7.52 9.91 5.17
N GLN A 213 -7.43 9.86 6.51
CA GLN A 213 -6.21 10.23 7.25
C GLN A 213 -5.13 9.12 7.27
N THR A 214 -5.51 7.83 7.28
CA THR A 214 -4.53 6.73 7.39
C THR A 214 -3.97 6.31 6.02
N MET A 215 -4.74 6.43 4.94
CA MET A 215 -4.26 6.22 3.57
C MET A 215 -3.55 7.45 2.98
N SER A 216 -3.84 8.68 3.42
CA SER A 216 -3.01 9.85 3.05
C SER A 216 -1.61 9.77 3.68
N LYS A 217 -1.45 9.07 4.80
CA LYS A 217 -0.14 8.70 5.39
C LYS A 217 0.70 7.74 4.50
N ILE A 218 0.14 7.24 3.40
CA ILE A 218 0.82 6.42 2.38
C ILE A 218 1.19 7.27 1.12
N ILE A 219 0.89 8.58 1.12
CA ILE A 219 1.33 9.53 0.08
C ILE A 219 2.56 10.29 0.59
N GLY A 220 3.73 9.98 0.00
CA GLY A 220 5.02 10.27 0.62
C GLY A 220 5.53 11.72 0.58
N TRP A 221 6.58 11.94 1.39
CA TRP A 221 7.70 12.88 1.19
C TRP A 221 8.89 12.36 2.02
N ALA A 222 10.14 12.60 1.62
CA ALA A 222 11.32 11.90 2.17
C ALA A 222 12.44 12.85 2.65
N SER A 223 12.99 12.59 3.85
CA SER A 223 14.19 13.30 4.36
C SER A 223 14.93 12.54 5.49
N SER A 224 15.56 11.41 5.15
CA SER A 224 16.68 10.75 5.86
C SER A 224 16.79 10.88 7.40
N GLY A 225 16.21 9.92 8.15
CA GLY A 225 16.38 9.87 9.63
C GLY A 225 16.02 8.56 10.38
N GLY A 226 15.19 7.67 9.84
CA GLY A 226 14.92 6.31 10.37
C GLY A 226 13.91 6.12 11.53
N ILE A 227 12.63 6.54 11.41
CA ILE A 227 11.50 6.26 12.35
C ILE A 227 11.06 4.80 12.02
N THR A 228 11.03 3.92 13.04
CA THR A 228 10.15 2.72 13.15
C THR A 228 8.69 3.11 12.90
N THR A 229 8.38 3.25 11.61
CA THR A 229 7.44 4.22 11.02
C THR A 229 7.99 5.63 10.77
N PRO A 230 8.71 6.40 11.64
CA PRO A 230 8.73 8.26 11.10
C PRO A 230 9.45 8.64 9.80
N ASP A 231 10.03 7.65 9.12
CA ASP A 231 11.03 7.89 8.08
C ASP A 231 11.25 6.68 7.15
N ARG A 232 10.19 5.91 6.86
CA ARG A 232 10.23 4.92 5.77
C ARG A 232 9.02 5.13 4.88
N VAL A 233 9.23 5.94 3.84
CA VAL A 233 8.21 6.29 2.86
C VAL A 233 7.84 5.06 2.05
N ALA A 234 6.63 4.53 2.28
CA ALA A 234 6.02 3.61 1.34
C ALA A 234 5.70 4.36 0.04
N GLN A 235 6.12 3.82 -1.10
CA GLN A 235 5.78 4.38 -2.40
C GLN A 235 4.63 3.56 -3.00
N LEU A 236 3.43 4.13 -3.03
CA LEU A 236 2.32 3.59 -3.79
C LEU A 236 2.42 4.11 -5.23
N VAL A 237 2.80 3.22 -6.14
CA VAL A 237 3.10 3.56 -7.55
C VAL A 237 1.86 3.33 -8.43
N THR A 238 1.80 4.07 -9.53
CA THR A 238 1.00 3.71 -10.70
C THR A 238 1.88 3.78 -11.95
N ASP A 239 1.93 2.71 -12.73
CA ASP A 239 2.89 2.38 -13.79
C ASP A 239 3.12 3.38 -14.94
N SER A 240 2.21 4.32 -15.20
CA SER A 240 2.11 4.97 -16.52
C SER A 240 1.81 6.46 -16.46
N ASN A 241 1.71 7.08 -17.63
CA ASN A 241 1.25 8.47 -17.81
C ASN A 241 -0.27 8.61 -17.93
N LEU A 242 -1.04 7.51 -17.83
CA LEU A 242 -2.50 7.53 -17.95
C LEU A 242 -3.22 7.11 -16.67
N TYR A 243 -2.59 6.37 -15.77
CA TYR A 243 -3.13 6.06 -14.45
C TYR A 243 -2.62 7.03 -13.38
N CYS A 244 -3.47 7.35 -12.40
CA CYS A 244 -3.02 7.84 -11.10
C CYS A 244 -3.66 7.05 -9.96
N LEU A 245 -3.07 7.17 -8.78
CA LEU A 245 -3.70 6.71 -7.54
C LEU A 245 -5.00 7.49 -7.30
N LYS A 246 -6.09 6.76 -7.05
CA LYS A 246 -7.37 7.26 -6.57
C LYS A 246 -7.68 6.58 -5.25
N ILE A 247 -7.81 7.37 -4.18
CA ILE A 247 -8.23 6.91 -2.86
C ILE A 247 -9.69 7.35 -2.67
N GLU A 248 -10.55 6.41 -2.31
CA GLU A 248 -11.97 6.65 -2.01
C GLU A 248 -12.31 6.10 -0.63
N TRP A 249 -12.94 6.90 0.22
CA TRP A 249 -13.66 6.40 1.39
C TRP A 249 -15.14 6.31 1.03
N ASN A 250 -15.77 5.18 1.34
CA ASN A 250 -17.13 4.85 0.92
C ASN A 250 -18.24 5.54 1.74
N GLY A 251 -17.87 6.33 2.76
CA GLY A 251 -18.78 6.96 3.71
C GLY A 251 -19.03 6.16 5.01
N VAL A 252 -18.66 4.87 5.06
CA VAL A 252 -18.85 3.96 6.21
C VAL A 252 -17.80 2.85 6.19
N ASP A 253 -16.83 2.91 7.11
CA ASP A 253 -15.96 1.80 7.51
C ASP A 253 -15.04 1.21 6.42
N THR A 254 -14.78 1.85 5.27
CA THR A 254 -13.81 1.34 4.28
C THR A 254 -13.17 2.43 3.40
N THR A 255 -11.84 2.38 3.26
CA THR A 255 -11.10 3.12 2.23
C THR A 255 -10.51 2.17 1.19
N THR A 256 -10.62 2.53 -0.09
CA THR A 256 -10.07 1.78 -1.23
C THR A 256 -9.13 2.67 -2.04
N ALA A 257 -7.90 2.21 -2.23
CA ALA A 257 -6.98 2.69 -3.26
C ALA A 257 -7.19 1.90 -4.56
N SER A 258 -7.17 2.60 -5.69
CA SER A 258 -7.31 2.02 -7.03
C SER A 258 -6.51 2.83 -8.06
N ALA A 259 -6.19 2.20 -9.18
CA ALA A 259 -5.74 2.93 -10.36
C ALA A 259 -6.96 3.61 -11.02
N LYS A 260 -6.91 4.94 -11.22
CA LYS A 260 -7.87 5.68 -12.04
C LYS A 260 -7.23 6.04 -13.35
N GLN A 261 -7.85 5.59 -14.45
CA GLN A 261 -7.47 6.01 -15.80
C GLN A 261 -7.98 7.43 -16.08
N TYR A 262 -7.13 8.28 -16.64
CA TYR A 262 -7.55 9.48 -17.36
C TYR A 262 -7.80 9.13 -18.83
N GLY A 263 -8.79 9.77 -19.45
CA GLY A 263 -8.88 9.80 -20.91
C GLY A 263 -7.62 10.45 -21.49
N VAL A 264 -7.09 9.90 -22.58
CA VAL A 264 -5.78 10.28 -23.15
C VAL A 264 -5.63 11.77 -23.50
N ASN A 265 -6.74 12.50 -23.65
CA ASN A 265 -6.77 13.93 -23.95
C ASN A 265 -7.16 14.81 -22.73
N GLN A 266 -7.30 14.24 -21.53
CA GLN A 266 -7.53 15.00 -20.28
C GLN A 266 -6.20 15.34 -19.58
N ALA A 267 -6.21 16.37 -18.74
CA ALA A 267 -5.10 16.68 -17.84
C ALA A 267 -4.96 15.57 -16.78
N SER A 268 -3.72 15.27 -16.38
CA SER A 268 -3.40 14.19 -15.44
C SER A 268 -2.24 14.59 -14.51
N LYS A 269 -1.93 13.73 -13.52
CA LYS A 269 -0.80 13.89 -12.58
C LYS A 269 -0.70 15.30 -11.96
N PRO A 270 -1.71 15.72 -11.17
CA PRO A 270 -1.71 17.03 -10.52
C PRO A 270 -0.55 17.21 -9.54
N GLN A 271 -0.11 18.45 -9.39
CA GLN A 271 0.76 18.98 -8.35
C GLN A 271 0.11 20.26 -7.80
N PRO A 272 -0.20 20.38 -6.49
CA PRO A 272 -0.14 19.33 -5.47
C PRO A 272 -0.88 18.07 -5.90
N VAL A 273 -0.40 16.91 -5.43
CA VAL A 273 -1.10 15.64 -5.65
C VAL A 273 -2.49 15.67 -5.02
N GLN A 274 -3.40 14.86 -5.58
CA GLN A 274 -4.77 14.74 -5.09
C GLN A 274 -4.81 14.44 -3.59
N TYR A 275 -5.67 15.17 -2.85
CA TYR A 275 -5.78 15.12 -1.38
C TYR A 275 -4.54 15.60 -0.60
N ARG A 276 -3.63 16.39 -1.20
CA ARG A 276 -2.46 16.89 -0.47
C ARG A 276 -2.86 17.89 0.61
N LEU A 277 -2.53 17.59 1.86
CA LEU A 277 -2.67 18.46 3.02
C LEU A 277 -1.41 19.30 3.27
N GLY A 278 -1.56 20.35 4.09
CA GLY A 278 -0.44 21.15 4.59
C GLY A 278 0.30 21.95 3.52
N VAL A 279 -0.42 22.43 2.49
CA VAL A 279 0.21 23.15 1.37
C VAL A 279 0.44 24.62 1.73
N SER A 280 1.70 24.99 1.95
CA SER A 280 2.10 26.39 2.18
C SER A 280 2.00 27.25 0.93
N ALA A 281 1.71 28.55 1.10
CA ALA A 281 1.85 29.56 0.07
C ALA A 281 3.29 30.14 0.04
N PRO A 282 3.77 30.68 -1.10
CA PRO A 282 3.12 30.73 -2.41
C PRO A 282 3.13 29.37 -3.12
N LEU A 283 1.97 28.96 -3.63
CA LEU A 283 1.79 27.70 -4.33
C LEU A 283 1.83 27.89 -5.86
N THR A 284 2.44 26.96 -6.58
CA THR A 284 2.23 26.79 -8.02
C THR A 284 1.60 25.44 -8.29
N LEU A 285 0.44 25.45 -8.94
CA LEU A 285 -0.21 24.25 -9.46
C LEU A 285 0.51 23.78 -10.74
N GLY A 286 0.54 22.49 -11.00
CA GLY A 286 1.10 21.91 -12.23
C GLY A 286 0.46 20.58 -12.60
N TRP A 287 0.50 20.22 -13.88
CA TRP A 287 -0.12 18.98 -14.39
C TRP A 287 0.66 18.40 -15.56
N THR A 288 0.42 17.13 -15.87
CA THR A 288 0.77 16.53 -17.16
C THR A 288 -0.37 16.77 -18.13
N LYS A 289 -0.09 17.39 -19.28
CA LYS A 289 -1.12 17.73 -20.26
C LYS A 289 -1.68 16.51 -21.00
N GLY A 290 -2.92 16.64 -21.46
CA GLY A 290 -3.54 15.70 -22.41
C GLY A 290 -2.79 15.61 -23.75
N ALA A 291 -2.86 14.46 -24.40
CA ALA A 291 -2.03 14.12 -25.57
C ALA A 291 -2.19 15.11 -26.75
N THR A 292 -3.41 15.58 -27.02
CA THR A 292 -3.71 16.55 -28.10
C THR A 292 -3.72 18.01 -27.65
N ALA A 293 -3.46 18.30 -26.36
CA ALA A 293 -3.68 19.63 -25.80
C ALA A 293 -2.74 20.70 -26.37
N LEU A 294 -3.31 21.84 -26.80
CA LEU A 294 -2.62 23.05 -27.24
C LEU A 294 -2.69 24.16 -26.19
N SER A 295 -3.77 24.23 -25.40
CA SER A 295 -3.90 25.11 -24.24
C SER A 295 -4.83 24.54 -23.17
N HIS A 296 -4.85 25.20 -22.01
CA HIS A 296 -5.41 24.70 -20.76
C HIS A 296 -6.37 25.74 -20.17
N ASN A 297 -7.61 25.36 -19.91
CA ASN A 297 -8.59 26.16 -19.17
C ASN A 297 -8.45 25.86 -17.67
N VAL A 298 -8.06 26.85 -16.88
CA VAL A 298 -7.80 26.68 -15.44
C VAL A 298 -9.02 27.08 -14.62
N TYR A 299 -9.41 26.24 -13.65
CA TYR A 299 -10.45 26.54 -12.66
C TYR A 299 -9.93 26.24 -11.24
N ILE A 300 -10.21 27.09 -10.26
CA ILE A 300 -9.94 26.89 -8.83
C ILE A 300 -10.89 27.68 -7.93
N GLY A 301 -11.36 27.07 -6.85
CA GLY A 301 -12.23 27.67 -5.84
C GLY A 301 -12.47 26.74 -4.64
N THR A 302 -13.17 27.23 -3.62
CA THR A 302 -13.45 26.49 -2.36
C THR A 302 -14.68 25.59 -2.43
N SER A 303 -15.33 25.50 -3.60
CA SER A 303 -16.54 24.71 -3.83
C SER A 303 -16.32 23.70 -4.95
N PHE A 304 -16.41 22.40 -4.61
CA PHE A 304 -16.34 21.32 -5.58
C PHE A 304 -17.42 21.45 -6.66
N ALA A 305 -18.66 21.83 -6.27
CA ALA A 305 -19.78 21.91 -7.19
C ALA A 305 -19.56 22.99 -8.26
N ASP A 306 -19.08 24.17 -7.87
CA ASP A 306 -18.81 25.27 -8.80
C ASP A 306 -17.61 24.94 -9.69
N VAL A 307 -16.53 24.38 -9.13
CA VAL A 307 -15.34 23.95 -9.87
C VAL A 307 -15.66 22.78 -10.82
N ASN A 308 -16.63 21.94 -10.51
CA ASN A 308 -17.10 20.84 -11.38
C ASN A 308 -18.07 21.32 -12.48
N THR A 309 -18.84 22.37 -12.26
CA THR A 309 -19.88 22.85 -13.19
C THR A 309 -19.47 24.06 -14.03
N ALA A 310 -18.42 24.79 -13.65
CA ALA A 310 -17.91 25.94 -14.40
C ALA A 310 -17.62 25.59 -15.87
N ALA A 311 -18.19 26.37 -16.79
CA ALA A 311 -18.10 26.17 -18.24
C ALA A 311 -17.38 27.31 -18.99
N ASN A 312 -17.15 28.47 -18.35
CA ASN A 312 -16.42 29.60 -18.91
C ASN A 312 -15.10 29.77 -18.14
N PRO A 313 -13.92 29.62 -18.77
CA PRO A 313 -12.64 29.78 -18.07
C PRO A 313 -12.39 31.21 -17.56
N ASN A 314 -13.08 32.22 -18.09
CA ASN A 314 -12.86 33.63 -17.72
C ASN A 314 -13.81 34.15 -16.61
N VAL A 315 -14.62 33.27 -16.02
CA VAL A 315 -15.57 33.61 -14.93
C VAL A 315 -15.31 32.68 -13.76
N LEU A 316 -15.20 33.21 -12.54
CA LEU A 316 -14.93 32.44 -11.33
C LEU A 316 -15.90 31.25 -11.20
N PRO A 317 -15.42 30.03 -10.84
CA PRO A 317 -14.06 29.68 -10.42
C PRO A 317 -13.02 29.50 -11.54
N GLY A 318 -13.31 29.84 -12.80
CA GLY A 318 -12.28 29.95 -13.85
C GLY A 318 -11.18 30.97 -13.53
N ARG A 319 -10.01 30.83 -14.17
CA ARG A 319 -8.83 31.74 -14.09
C ARG A 319 -8.20 32.07 -15.46
N GLY A 320 -8.84 31.69 -16.56
CA GLY A 320 -8.43 31.97 -17.93
C GLY A 320 -7.97 30.72 -18.70
N ASN A 321 -7.58 30.94 -19.96
CA ASN A 321 -6.91 29.95 -20.81
C ASN A 321 -5.41 30.30 -20.91
N GLN A 322 -4.54 29.28 -20.86
CA GLN A 322 -3.09 29.45 -20.93
C GLN A 322 -2.39 28.29 -21.64
N THR A 323 -1.18 28.51 -22.16
CA THR A 323 -0.34 27.48 -22.81
C THR A 323 0.70 26.84 -21.89
N SER A 324 0.85 27.31 -20.65
CA SER A 324 1.71 26.67 -19.65
C SER A 324 0.98 25.54 -18.93
N VAL A 325 1.70 24.47 -18.58
CA VAL A 325 1.20 23.37 -17.74
C VAL A 325 1.31 23.65 -16.24
N THR A 326 1.46 24.93 -15.86
CA THR A 326 1.56 25.40 -14.47
C THR A 326 0.76 26.67 -14.24
N TYR A 327 0.05 26.79 -13.12
CA TYR A 327 -0.69 27.98 -12.72
C TYR A 327 -0.37 28.39 -11.27
N THR A 328 0.12 29.60 -11.08
CA THR A 328 0.30 30.21 -9.75
C THR A 328 -0.92 31.08 -9.44
N PRO A 329 -1.70 30.81 -8.38
CA PRO A 329 -2.80 31.65 -7.94
C PRO A 329 -2.38 33.12 -7.77
N THR A 330 -3.06 34.02 -8.49
CA THR A 330 -2.87 35.47 -8.40
C THR A 330 -3.73 36.10 -7.30
N PHE A 331 -4.32 35.27 -6.45
CA PHE A 331 -5.17 35.62 -5.32
C PHE A 331 -4.63 34.91 -4.09
N GLU A 332 -4.80 35.52 -2.92
CA GLU A 332 -4.38 34.92 -1.66
C GLU A 332 -5.17 33.63 -1.40
N LEU A 333 -4.47 32.57 -0.98
CA LEU A 333 -5.10 31.32 -0.57
C LEU A 333 -5.35 31.38 0.94
N GLU A 334 -6.60 31.23 1.34
CA GLU A 334 -6.99 31.08 2.74
C GLU A 334 -6.27 29.89 3.38
N THR A 335 -5.89 30.04 4.65
CA THR A 335 -5.14 29.03 5.42
C THR A 335 -6.07 28.01 6.08
N ALA A 336 -5.66 26.74 6.12
CA ALA A 336 -6.49 25.59 6.51
C ALA A 336 -7.77 25.39 5.67
N THR A 337 -7.81 25.95 4.45
CA THR A 337 -8.94 25.84 3.51
C THR A 337 -8.65 24.79 2.43
N THR A 338 -9.64 23.94 2.15
CA THR A 338 -9.60 23.01 1.00
C THR A 338 -9.98 23.74 -0.28
N TYR A 339 -9.08 23.71 -1.26
CA TYR A 339 -9.28 24.25 -2.60
C TYR A 339 -9.46 23.12 -3.61
N TYR A 340 -10.56 23.20 -4.36
CA TYR A 340 -10.85 22.36 -5.51
C TYR A 340 -10.34 23.06 -6.77
N TRP A 341 -9.75 22.31 -7.70
CA TRP A 341 -9.26 22.85 -8.97
C TRP A 341 -9.45 21.86 -10.13
N ARG A 342 -9.53 22.36 -11.36
CA ARG A 342 -9.80 21.58 -12.58
C ARG A 342 -9.01 22.17 -13.74
N ILE A 343 -8.56 21.32 -14.65
CA ILE A 343 -7.93 21.74 -15.91
C ILE A 343 -8.68 21.09 -17.06
N ASP A 344 -9.33 21.87 -17.93
CA ASP A 344 -9.84 21.33 -19.19
C ASP A 344 -8.83 21.54 -20.31
N GLU A 345 -8.63 20.51 -21.11
CA GLU A 345 -7.66 20.50 -22.20
C GLU A 345 -8.29 20.92 -23.52
N VAL A 346 -7.63 21.81 -24.25
CA VAL A 346 -8.14 22.38 -25.51
C VAL A 346 -7.21 21.99 -26.65
N ASP A 347 -7.71 21.25 -27.64
CA ASP A 347 -6.96 20.87 -28.86
C ASP A 347 -7.12 21.88 -30.01
N GLY A 348 -7.88 22.95 -29.78
CA GLY A 348 -8.21 24.00 -30.73
C GLY A 348 -9.63 23.94 -31.29
N SER A 349 -10.27 22.76 -31.29
CA SER A 349 -11.69 22.58 -31.71
C SER A 349 -12.56 21.98 -30.62
N ASN A 350 -11.99 21.12 -29.78
CA ASN A 350 -12.64 20.43 -28.67
C ASN A 350 -12.15 21.00 -27.33
N THR A 351 -12.94 20.76 -26.27
CA THR A 351 -12.51 20.96 -24.88
C THR A 351 -12.80 19.68 -24.11
N TYR A 352 -11.75 19.01 -23.67
CA TYR A 352 -11.83 17.80 -22.87
C TYR A 352 -11.86 18.18 -21.40
N LYS A 353 -13.05 18.11 -20.80
CA LYS A 353 -13.24 18.47 -19.39
C LYS A 353 -12.33 17.62 -18.49
N GLY A 354 -11.62 18.27 -17.58
CA GLY A 354 -10.77 17.62 -16.59
C GLY A 354 -11.55 17.03 -15.41
N GLU A 355 -10.87 16.17 -14.67
CA GLU A 355 -11.30 15.77 -13.34
C GLU A 355 -11.08 16.92 -12.34
N VAL A 356 -11.95 17.02 -11.33
CA VAL A 356 -11.72 17.96 -10.21
C VAL A 356 -10.74 17.33 -9.23
N TRP A 357 -9.69 18.06 -8.94
CA TRP A 357 -8.68 17.75 -7.94
C TRP A 357 -8.82 18.64 -6.70
N GLU A 358 -8.20 18.26 -5.59
CA GLU A 358 -8.24 19.04 -4.35
C GLU A 358 -6.93 18.98 -3.54
N PHE A 359 -6.67 20.05 -2.79
CA PHE A 359 -5.62 20.16 -1.79
C PHE A 359 -6.09 21.05 -0.62
N THR A 360 -5.48 20.91 0.54
CA THR A 360 -5.74 21.76 1.72
C THR A 360 -4.50 22.55 2.07
N THR A 361 -4.66 23.86 2.25
CA THR A 361 -3.56 24.74 2.66
C THR A 361 -3.10 24.46 4.09
N ALA A 362 -1.87 24.87 4.42
CA ALA A 362 -1.42 24.89 5.81
C ALA A 362 -2.27 25.86 6.65
N PRO A 363 -2.43 25.64 7.97
CA PRO A 363 -2.84 26.71 8.89
C PRO A 363 -1.83 27.88 8.83
N GLY A 364 -2.30 29.08 9.14
CA GLY A 364 -1.49 30.31 8.98
C GLY A 364 -0.58 30.61 10.17
N ASP A 365 0.14 31.73 10.08
CA ASP A 365 0.97 32.30 11.15
C ASP A 365 0.14 32.89 12.32
N ILE A 366 -0.89 32.17 12.77
CA ILE A 366 -1.82 32.55 13.85
C ILE A 366 -1.11 32.45 15.22
N CYS A 367 -0.12 31.59 15.33
CA CYS A 367 0.68 31.32 16.53
C CYS A 367 1.75 32.40 16.80
N ASN A 368 1.34 33.62 17.15
CA ASN A 368 2.26 34.68 17.59
C ASN A 368 1.83 35.33 18.93
N PRO A 369 2.53 35.06 20.05
CA PRO A 369 3.61 34.08 20.18
C PRO A 369 3.09 32.64 20.00
N VAL A 370 3.99 31.71 19.68
CA VAL A 370 3.67 30.28 19.67
C VAL A 370 3.12 29.87 21.03
N LEU A 371 1.99 29.15 21.05
CA LEU A 371 1.38 28.70 22.29
C LEU A 371 2.35 27.72 22.98
N ALA A 372 2.67 27.99 24.25
CA ALA A 372 3.60 27.16 24.99
C ALA A 372 2.97 25.79 25.29
N GLY A 373 3.34 24.79 24.49
CA GLY A 373 2.72 23.46 24.51
C GLY A 373 1.84 23.15 23.30
N ASP A 374 1.80 24.01 22.28
CA ASP A 374 1.48 23.61 20.90
C ASP A 374 2.76 23.00 20.28
N LEU A 375 2.64 21.79 19.75
CA LEU A 375 3.76 20.96 19.29
C LEU A 375 3.57 20.34 17.90
N ASP A 376 2.39 20.48 17.28
CA ASP A 376 2.18 20.16 15.85
C ASP A 376 2.04 21.41 14.95
N GLY A 377 1.83 22.60 15.53
CA GLY A 377 1.62 23.86 14.84
C GLY A 377 0.17 24.15 14.44
N ASN A 378 -0.81 23.48 15.06
CA ASN A 378 -2.24 23.68 14.76
C ASN A 378 -2.88 24.89 15.48
N CYS A 379 -2.16 25.53 16.43
CA CYS A 379 -2.61 26.65 17.27
C CYS A 379 -3.75 26.32 18.27
N ILE A 380 -3.92 25.06 18.66
CA ILE A 380 -4.93 24.54 19.60
C ILE A 380 -4.29 23.49 20.54
N VAL A 381 -3.72 23.94 21.66
CA VAL A 381 -3.14 23.05 22.69
C VAL A 381 -4.16 22.03 23.19
N ASN A 382 -4.03 20.77 22.75
CA ASN A 382 -5.01 19.71 22.96
C ASN A 382 -4.35 18.35 23.28
N PHE A 383 -5.08 17.24 23.12
CA PHE A 383 -4.55 15.89 23.34
C PHE A 383 -3.52 15.46 22.30
N GLU A 384 -3.53 16.04 21.10
CA GLU A 384 -2.54 15.81 20.05
C GLU A 384 -1.16 16.33 20.49
N ASP A 385 -1.09 17.55 21.03
CA ASP A 385 0.14 18.08 21.63
C ASP A 385 0.55 17.32 22.89
N PHE A 386 -0.39 16.88 23.72
CA PHE A 386 -0.08 16.03 24.86
C PHE A 386 0.56 14.70 24.42
N ALA A 387 0.15 14.14 23.28
CA ALA A 387 0.77 12.97 22.69
C ALA A 387 2.20 13.27 22.19
N ILE A 388 2.44 14.44 21.59
CA ILE A 388 3.78 14.84 21.14
C ILE A 388 4.71 15.19 22.32
N MET A 389 4.18 15.82 23.37
CA MET A 389 4.90 16.10 24.61
C MET A 389 5.33 14.80 25.30
N SER A 390 4.39 13.85 25.46
CA SER A 390 4.68 12.55 26.09
C SER A 390 5.58 11.66 25.23
N ALA A 391 5.54 11.76 23.89
CA ALA A 391 6.50 11.12 23.00
C ALA A 391 7.92 11.69 23.17
N ASN A 392 8.08 13.02 23.24
CA ASN A 392 9.38 13.65 23.50
C ASN A 392 9.90 13.38 24.92
N TRP A 393 9.01 13.09 25.89
CA TRP A 393 9.39 12.78 27.28
C TRP A 393 10.12 11.43 27.45
N LEU A 394 10.18 10.62 26.38
CA LEU A 394 10.92 9.36 26.32
C LEU A 394 12.23 9.47 25.49
N ASP A 395 12.53 10.64 24.93
CA ASP A 395 13.75 10.90 24.14
C ASP A 395 14.79 11.67 24.97
N CYS A 396 15.68 10.93 25.63
CA CYS A 396 16.74 11.48 26.47
C CYS A 396 17.80 12.32 25.71
N THR A 397 17.65 12.55 24.40
CA THR A 397 18.61 13.33 23.59
C THR A 397 18.18 14.79 23.37
N LYS A 398 16.93 15.17 23.68
CA LYS A 398 16.41 16.53 23.44
C LYS A 398 16.36 17.36 24.73
N THR A 399 17.08 18.49 24.71
CA THR A 399 17.55 19.19 25.91
C THR A 399 16.54 20.15 26.57
N LEU A 400 15.24 19.86 26.53
CA LEU A 400 14.24 20.73 27.20
C LEU A 400 14.15 20.49 28.71
N PHE A 401 14.33 19.25 29.18
CA PHE A 401 14.46 18.93 30.61
C PHE A 401 15.46 17.78 30.82
N PRO A 402 16.43 17.90 31.75
CA PRO A 402 17.32 16.80 32.10
C PRO A 402 16.59 15.75 32.96
N CYS A 403 16.78 14.46 32.66
CA CYS A 403 16.28 13.38 33.51
C CYS A 403 17.03 13.30 34.86
N PRO A 404 16.36 12.86 35.94
CA PRO A 404 16.95 12.62 37.27
C PRO A 404 17.68 11.29 37.39
#